data_AF-A0A166G0G5-F1
#
_entry.id   AF-A0A166G0G5-F1
#
_cell.length_a   1.000
_cell.length_b   1.000
_cell.length_c   1.000
_cell.angle_alpha   90.00
_cell.angle_beta   90.00
_cell.angle_gamma   90.00
#
_symmetry.space_group_name_H-M   'P 1'
#
loop_
_entity.id
_entity.type
_entity.pdbx_description
1 polymer ?
#
loop_
_entity_poly.entity_id
_entity_poly.type
_entity_poly.pdbx_seq_one_letter_code
_entity_poly.pdbx_strand_id
1 'polypeptide(L)'
;MVKVIIVLQGREESKNVIVIKQLDEGTKDRPYPHALVADRLQSRSKVKPFIKTINYSHLFPTRYALELDGLKGAISAETLKEPS
;
A
#
# COMPACT_ATOMS: atom_id res chain seq x y z
N MET A 1 -6.41 -3.25 13.23
CA MET A 1 -7.18 -2.82 12.03
C MET A 1 -6.36 -2.10 10.95
N VAL A 2 -6.58 -2.45 9.69
CA VAL A 2 -5.93 -1.93 8.48
C VAL A 2 -6.99 -1.59 7.43
N LYS A 3 -6.87 -0.43 6.78
CA LYS A 3 -7.91 0.05 5.85
C LYS A 3 -7.70 -0.52 4.46
N VAL A 4 -8.80 -0.96 3.82
CA VAL A 4 -8.80 -1.39 2.42
C VAL A 4 -9.08 -0.19 1.53
N ILE A 5 -8.31 -0.07 0.48
CA ILE A 5 -8.35 1.06 -0.46
C ILE A 5 -8.27 0.50 -1.89
N ILE A 6 -8.80 1.25 -2.86
CA ILE A 6 -8.69 0.93 -4.29
C ILE A 6 -7.71 1.90 -4.94
N VAL A 7 -6.82 1.42 -5.80
CA VAL A 7 -5.95 2.29 -6.62
C VAL A 7 -6.74 2.85 -7.80
N LEU A 8 -6.68 4.17 -7.99
CA LEU A 8 -7.37 4.86 -9.07
C LEU A 8 -6.53 4.95 -10.36
N GLN A 9 -5.20 5.06 -10.25
CA GLN A 9 -4.35 5.42 -11.39
C GLN A 9 -2.97 4.74 -11.37
N GLY A 10 -2.44 4.50 -12.59
CA GLY A 10 -1.15 3.86 -12.86
C GLY A 10 -1.19 2.35 -12.72
N ARG A 11 -0.28 1.62 -13.37
CA ARG A 11 -0.20 0.15 -13.61
C ARG A 11 -0.99 -0.84 -12.72
N GLU A 12 -1.13 -0.54 -11.44
CA GLU A 12 -1.89 -1.33 -10.47
C GLU A 12 -3.32 -0.76 -10.27
N GLU A 13 -3.89 -0.10 -11.28
CA GLU A 13 -5.21 0.52 -11.19
C GLU A 13 -6.32 -0.53 -10.96
N SER A 14 -7.40 -0.11 -10.30
CA SER A 14 -8.55 -0.96 -9.95
C SER A 14 -8.23 -2.16 -9.05
N LYS A 15 -7.03 -2.22 -8.45
CA LYS A 15 -6.66 -3.27 -7.49
C LYS A 15 -7.05 -2.89 -6.06
N ASN A 16 -7.47 -3.91 -5.30
CA ASN A 16 -7.76 -3.79 -3.87
C ASN A 16 -6.47 -3.95 -3.07
N VAL A 17 -6.08 -2.90 -2.38
CA VAL A 17 -4.83 -2.81 -1.62
C VAL A 17 -5.11 -2.50 -0.16
N ILE A 18 -4.15 -2.85 0.68
CA ILE A 18 -4.14 -2.60 2.11
C ILE A 18 -3.11 -1.51 2.41
N VAL A 19 -3.48 -0.52 3.24
CA VAL A 19 -2.53 0.51 3.71
C VAL A 19 -1.72 0.00 4.88
N ILE A 20 -0.41 -0.17 4.70
CA ILE A 20 0.49 -0.64 5.75
C ILE A 20 0.93 0.52 6.65
N LYS A 21 1.40 1.62 6.03
CA LYS A 21 1.95 2.79 6.71
C LYS A 21 1.47 4.07 6.03
N GLN A 22 1.08 5.05 6.83
CA GLN A 22 0.69 6.38 6.40
C GLN A 22 1.85 7.34 6.65
N LEU A 23 2.18 8.17 5.66
CA LEU A 23 3.25 9.17 5.70
C LEU A 23 2.66 10.50 5.21
N ASP A 24 2.02 11.21 6.13
CA ASP A 24 1.28 12.44 5.82
C ASP A 24 2.21 13.66 5.68
N GLU A 25 3.38 13.65 6.32
CA GLU A 25 4.31 14.79 6.35
C GLU A 25 5.30 14.82 5.17
N GLY A 26 5.26 13.81 4.29
CA GLY A 26 6.18 13.68 3.17
C GLY A 26 7.62 13.33 3.61
N THR A 27 8.40 12.79 2.67
CA THR A 27 9.82 12.44 2.88
C THR A 27 10.67 13.32 1.99
N LYS A 28 11.97 13.50 2.29
CA LYS A 28 12.89 14.26 1.42
C LYS A 28 12.86 13.82 -0.05
N ASP A 29 12.71 12.52 -0.32
CA ASP A 29 12.58 12.00 -1.69
C ASP A 29 11.21 12.27 -2.33
N ARG A 30 10.16 12.46 -1.52
CA ARG A 30 8.75 12.57 -1.94
C ARG A 30 8.02 13.59 -1.08
N PRO A 31 8.02 14.89 -1.46
CA PRO A 31 7.46 15.99 -0.67
C PRO A 31 5.93 16.08 -0.82
N TYR A 32 5.24 14.93 -0.85
CA TYR A 32 3.80 14.84 -0.96
C TYR A 32 3.29 13.74 -0.02
N PRO A 33 2.05 13.85 0.46
CA PRO A 33 1.50 12.88 1.39
C PRO A 33 1.25 11.55 0.66
N HIS A 34 1.78 10.47 1.21
CA HIS A 34 1.77 9.17 0.57
C HIS A 34 1.54 8.02 1.56
N ALA A 35 1.08 6.90 1.04
CA ALA A 35 0.86 5.68 1.79
C ALA A 35 1.67 4.53 1.19
N LEU A 36 2.18 3.69 2.07
CA LEU A 36 2.73 2.40 1.71
C LEU A 36 1.59 1.39 1.60
N VAL A 37 1.43 0.80 0.42
CA VAL A 37 0.36 -0.15 0.14
C VAL A 37 0.91 -1.51 -0.28
N ALA A 38 0.16 -2.56 0.07
CA ALA A 38 0.41 -3.92 -0.38
C ALA A 38 -0.86 -4.58 -0.90
N ASP A 39 -0.68 -5.44 -1.91
CA ASP A 39 -1.76 -6.20 -2.52
C ASP A 39 -2.48 -7.10 -1.50
N ARG A 40 -3.79 -7.26 -1.67
CA ARG A 40 -4.55 -8.25 -0.89
C ARG A 40 -4.22 -9.63 -1.43
N LEU A 41 -3.45 -10.43 -0.69
CA LEU A 41 -3.28 -11.86 -0.97
C LEU A 41 -4.65 -12.57 -0.90
N GLN A 42 -5.31 -12.73 -2.05
CA GLN A 42 -6.40 -13.68 -2.19
C GLN A 42 -5.81 -15.07 -2.36
N SER A 43 -5.97 -15.92 -1.34
CA SER A 43 -5.36 -17.25 -1.23
C SER A 43 -5.75 -18.26 -2.33
N ARG A 44 -6.53 -17.86 -3.35
CA ARG A 44 -7.06 -18.77 -4.38
C ARG A 44 -6.50 -18.55 -5.78
N SER A 45 -5.74 -17.48 -6.02
CA SER A 45 -5.23 -17.15 -7.35
C SER A 45 -3.71 -16.92 -7.30
N LYS A 46 -2.98 -17.34 -8.35
CA LYS A 46 -1.56 -17.01 -8.57
C LYS A 46 -1.43 -15.50 -8.88
N VAL A 47 -1.70 -14.66 -7.90
CA VAL A 47 -1.53 -13.21 -8.01
C VAL A 47 -0.08 -12.90 -7.70
N LYS A 48 0.58 -12.11 -8.56
CA LYS A 48 1.91 -11.58 -8.28
C LYS A 48 1.76 -10.47 -7.22
N PRO A 49 2.13 -10.69 -5.94
CA PRO A 49 1.99 -9.67 -4.92
C PRO A 49 2.92 -8.50 -5.24
N PHE A 50 2.50 -7.30 -4.84
CA PHE A 50 3.32 -6.10 -4.97
C PHE A 50 3.26 -5.27 -3.70
N ILE A 51 4.32 -4.51 -3.47
CA ILE A 51 4.43 -3.50 -2.43
C ILE A 51 4.83 -2.21 -3.14
N LYS A 52 4.10 -1.13 -2.89
CA LYS A 52 4.36 0.16 -3.56
C LYS A 52 4.00 1.32 -2.66
N THR A 53 4.71 2.41 -2.82
CA THR A 53 4.38 3.69 -2.21
C THR A 53 3.57 4.53 -3.19
N ILE A 54 2.35 4.92 -2.82
CA ILE A 54 1.38 5.61 -3.67
C ILE A 54 0.91 6.90 -2.99
N ASN A 55 0.75 7.98 -3.76
CA ASN A 55 0.16 9.24 -3.30
C ASN A 55 -1.34 9.06 -2.99
N TYR A 56 -1.84 9.72 -1.94
CA TYR A 56 -3.27 9.68 -1.59
C TYR A 56 -4.23 10.11 -2.70
N SER A 57 -3.83 11.01 -3.61
CA SER A 57 -4.70 11.40 -4.74
C SER A 57 -5.03 10.24 -5.68
N HIS A 58 -4.22 9.19 -5.70
CA HIS A 58 -4.45 8.00 -6.52
C HIS A 58 -5.13 6.86 -5.75
N LEU A 59 -5.67 7.14 -4.56
CA LEU A 59 -6.26 6.15 -3.67
C LEU A 59 -7.72 6.51 -3.39
N PHE A 60 -8.61 5.53 -3.52
CA PHE A 60 -10.01 5.67 -3.15
C PHE A 60 -10.30 4.95 -1.83
N PRO A 61 -10.66 5.68 -0.75
CA PRO A 61 -10.89 5.08 0.55
C PRO A 61 -12.19 4.27 0.55
N THR A 62 -12.12 3.00 0.95
CA THR A 62 -13.33 2.20 1.16
C THR A 62 -13.71 2.18 2.64
N ARG A 63 -14.95 1.79 2.94
CA ARG A 63 -15.43 1.58 4.33
C ARG A 63 -14.86 0.30 4.96
N TYR A 64 -14.30 -0.59 4.17
CA TYR A 64 -13.83 -1.89 4.64
C TYR A 64 -12.50 -1.76 5.37
N ALA A 65 -12.39 -2.49 6.47
CA ALA A 65 -11.17 -2.58 7.23
C ALA A 65 -10.97 -4.03 7.71
N LEU A 66 -9.73 -4.49 7.67
CA LEU A 66 -9.32 -5.85 7.96
C LEU A 66 -8.35 -5.86 9.12
N GLU A 67 -8.34 -6.95 9.88
CA GLU A 67 -7.31 -7.19 10.89
C GLU A 67 -6.26 -8.11 10.27
N LEU A 68 -5.06 -7.57 10.05
CA LEU A 68 -3.92 -8.31 9.52
C LEU A 68 -2.75 -8.06 10.47
N ASP A 69 -2.41 -9.08 11.24
CA ASP A 69 -1.48 -8.98 12.36
C ASP A 69 0.01 -9.02 11.92
N GLY A 70 0.31 -9.54 10.72
CA GLY A 70 1.69 -9.82 10.31
C GLY A 70 2.41 -8.81 9.41
N LEU A 71 1.69 -7.91 8.72
CA LEU A 71 2.28 -7.11 7.62
C LEU A 71 2.83 -5.74 8.03
N LYS A 72 2.51 -5.24 9.23
CA LYS A 72 2.89 -3.88 9.66
C LYS A 72 4.33 -3.75 10.16
N GLY A 73 4.93 -4.83 10.67
CA GLY A 73 6.29 -4.80 11.23
C GLY A 73 7.40 -5.09 10.21
N ALA A 74 7.09 -5.80 9.12
CA ALA A 74 8.11 -6.31 8.19
C ALA A 74 8.48 -5.33 7.06
N ILE A 75 7.67 -4.29 6.83
CA ILE A 75 7.79 -3.45 5.61
C ILE A 75 8.01 -1.99 6.01
N SER A 76 9.24 -1.51 5.84
CA SER A 76 9.61 -0.10 5.99
C SER A 76 9.88 0.54 4.63
N ALA A 77 9.79 1.88 4.56
CA ALA A 77 10.03 2.62 3.33
C ALA A 77 11.49 2.54 2.84
N GLU A 78 12.41 2.19 3.73
CA GLU A 78 13.85 2.10 3.47
C GLU A 78 14.20 0.79 2.75
N THR A 79 13.56 -0.32 3.12
CA THR A 79 13.73 -1.65 2.49
C THR A 79 13.34 -1.67 1.01
N LEU A 80 12.54 -0.69 0.55
CA LEU A 80 12.12 -0.61 -0.86
C LEU A 80 13.13 0.11 -1.77
N LYS A 81 14.16 0.76 -1.22
CA LYS A 81 15.17 1.45 -2.04
C LYS A 81 16.24 0.50 -2.56
N GLU A 82 16.49 -0.62 -1.90
CA GLU A 82 17.55 -1.57 -2.25
C GLU A 82 16.94 -2.83 -2.88
N PRO A 83 17.15 -3.07 -4.20
CA PRO A 83 16.82 -4.35 -4.79
C PRO A 83 17.95 -5.36 -4.50
N SER A 84 17.77 -6.25 -3.51
CA SER A 84 18.59 -7.47 -3.37
C SER A 84 18.01 -8.63 -4.17
#